data_AF-K9MW93-F1
#
_entry.id   AF-K9MW93-F1
#
_cell.length_a   1.000
_cell.length_b   1.000
_cell.length_c   1.000
_cell.angle_alpha   90.00
_cell.angle_beta   90.00
_cell.angle_gamma   90.00
#
_symmetry.space_group_name_H-M   'P 1'
#
loop_
_entity.id
_entity.type
_entity.pdbx_description
1 polymer ?
#
loop_
_entity_poly.entity_id
_entity_poly.type
_entity_poly.pdbx_seq_one_letter_code
_entity_poly.pdbx_strand_id
1 'polypeptide(L)'
;DVQPLKQGVRLDISTRYDIQSLEIGASIACSGICLTIVERGVKQAAAGWFAVEAWEEALRLTNLAQWTKGTFVNLERSLRLGDEIGGHLVSGHIDGLAEIIDQKNEGDAIRFYLKVARQFMPFIVNKGSIALNGTS
;
A
#
# COMPACT_ATOMS: atom_id res chain seq x y z
N ASP A 1 -14.63 4.14 1.51
CA ASP A 1 -15.58 3.25 2.23
C ASP A 1 -15.10 1.82 2.09
N VAL A 2 -15.58 0.88 2.92
CA VAL A 2 -15.21 -0.54 2.85
C VAL A 2 -16.48 -1.35 2.69
N GLN A 3 -16.58 -2.13 1.62
CA GLN A 3 -17.76 -2.91 1.28
C GLN A 3 -17.37 -4.40 1.18
N PRO A 4 -18.05 -5.31 1.89
CA PRO A 4 -17.75 -6.74 1.79
C PRO A 4 -18.20 -7.31 0.44
N LEU A 5 -17.39 -8.20 -0.12
CA LEU A 5 -17.72 -9.04 -1.28
C LEU A 5 -17.65 -10.52 -0.88
N LYS A 6 -18.06 -11.42 -1.79
CA LYS A 6 -17.84 -12.86 -1.58
C LYS A 6 -16.33 -13.15 -1.67
N GLN A 7 -15.71 -13.51 -0.54
CA GLN A 7 -14.26 -13.78 -0.43
C GLN A 7 -13.35 -12.61 -0.81
N GLY A 8 -13.87 -11.39 -0.69
CA GLY A 8 -13.12 -10.18 -1.01
C GLY A 8 -13.70 -8.97 -0.31
N VAL A 9 -13.06 -7.83 -0.51
CA VAL A 9 -13.55 -6.53 -0.09
C VAL A 9 -13.33 -5.53 -1.21
N ARG A 10 -14.28 -4.61 -1.35
CA ARG A 10 -14.13 -3.42 -2.17
C ARG A 10 -13.79 -2.24 -1.28
N LEU A 11 -12.79 -1.47 -1.70
CA LEU A 11 -12.29 -0.29 -0.99
C LEU A 11 -12.42 0.94 -1.87
N ASP A 12 -13.17 1.94 -1.42
CA ASP A 12 -13.16 3.26 -2.03
C ASP A 12 -12.13 4.13 -1.29
N ILE A 13 -11.06 4.50 -1.97
CA ILE A 13 -9.92 5.25 -1.44
C ILE A 13 -9.97 6.69 -1.95
N SER A 14 -10.05 7.64 -1.02
CA SER A 14 -9.91 9.07 -1.33
C SER A 14 -8.46 9.38 -1.65
N THR A 15 -8.21 10.20 -2.67
CA THR A 15 -6.85 10.55 -3.10
C THR A 15 -6.74 12.01 -3.51
N ARG A 16 -5.51 12.52 -3.48
CA ARG A 16 -5.12 13.82 -4.03
C ARG A 16 -4.56 13.73 -5.46
N TYR A 17 -4.41 12.52 -6.00
CA TYR A 17 -4.05 12.37 -7.40
C TYR A 17 -5.13 12.97 -8.30
N ASP A 18 -4.69 13.51 -9.43
CA ASP A 18 -5.61 13.85 -10.51
C ASP A 18 -6.32 12.57 -10.97
N ILE A 19 -7.64 12.54 -10.80
CA ILE A 19 -8.48 11.40 -11.17
C ILE A 19 -8.44 11.11 -12.66
N GLN A 20 -8.16 12.09 -13.51
CA GLN A 20 -7.99 11.84 -14.93
C GLN A 20 -6.71 11.05 -15.24
N SER A 21 -5.72 11.09 -14.34
CA SER A 21 -4.48 10.32 -14.48
C SER A 21 -4.58 8.87 -13.98
N LEU A 22 -5.69 8.51 -13.34
CA LEU A 22 -5.96 7.17 -12.81
C LEU A 22 -6.90 6.45 -13.76
N GLU A 23 -6.40 5.53 -14.58
CA GLU A 23 -7.25 4.79 -15.51
C GLU A 23 -7.88 3.56 -14.84
N ILE A 24 -9.09 3.18 -15.27
CA ILE A 24 -9.67 1.89 -14.87
C ILE A 24 -8.81 0.79 -15.50
N GLY A 25 -8.43 -0.21 -14.70
CA GLY A 25 -7.48 -1.25 -15.08
C GLY A 25 -6.02 -0.91 -14.76
N ALA A 26 -5.71 0.33 -14.36
CA ALA A 26 -4.36 0.68 -13.93
C ALA A 26 -4.04 0.10 -12.54
N SER A 27 -2.78 -0.26 -12.33
CA SER A 27 -2.26 -0.70 -11.04
C SER A 27 -1.82 0.49 -10.19
N ILE A 28 -2.19 0.44 -8.91
CA ILE A 28 -1.81 1.42 -7.89
C ILE A 28 -1.45 0.68 -6.59
N ALA A 29 -0.31 1.03 -6.00
CA ALA A 29 0.09 0.45 -4.73
C ALA A 29 -0.64 1.17 -3.59
N CYS A 30 -1.37 0.41 -2.77
CA CYS A 30 -2.04 0.88 -1.57
C CYS A 30 -1.34 0.30 -0.33
N SER A 31 -0.57 1.13 0.39
CA SER A 31 0.38 0.70 1.43
C SER A 31 1.28 -0.45 0.95
N GLY A 32 1.77 -0.35 -0.29
CA GLY A 32 2.60 -1.36 -0.93
C GLY A 32 1.84 -2.52 -1.58
N ILE A 33 0.53 -2.64 -1.40
CA ILE A 33 -0.26 -3.71 -2.01
C ILE A 33 -0.64 -3.28 -3.43
N CYS A 34 -0.13 -3.96 -4.45
CA CYS A 34 -0.52 -3.69 -5.85
C CYS A 34 -1.98 -4.10 -6.05
N LEU A 35 -2.84 -3.12 -6.36
CA LEU A 35 -4.26 -3.32 -6.61
C LEU A 35 -4.68 -2.66 -7.92
N THR A 36 -5.71 -3.21 -8.55
CA THR A 36 -6.25 -2.72 -9.82
C THR A 36 -7.42 -1.79 -9.58
N ILE A 37 -7.39 -0.61 -10.20
CA ILE A 37 -8.50 0.35 -10.16
C ILE A 37 -9.70 -0.21 -10.93
N VAL A 38 -10.83 -0.39 -10.26
CA VAL A 38 -12.09 -0.89 -10.87
C VAL A 38 -13.09 0.22 -11.13
N GLU A 39 -13.00 1.34 -10.41
CA GLU A 39 -13.87 2.52 -10.59
C GLU A 39 -13.15 3.76 -10.09
N ARG A 40 -13.57 4.94 -10.57
CA ARG A 40 -13.03 6.23 -10.13
C ARG A 40 -14.07 7.33 -10.26
N GLY A 41 -13.90 8.40 -9.50
CA GLY A 41 -14.75 9.57 -9.62
C GLY A 41 -14.33 10.73 -8.74
N VAL A 42 -15.20 11.73 -8.69
CA VAL A 42 -15.05 12.93 -7.86
C VAL A 42 -16.24 13.01 -6.91
N LYS A 43 -15.99 13.19 -5.60
CA LYS A 43 -17.05 13.44 -4.62
C LYS A 43 -17.39 14.93 -4.57
N GLN A 44 -18.57 15.26 -4.04
CA GLN A 44 -19.17 16.61 -4.01
C GLN A 44 -18.26 17.73 -3.44
N ALA A 45 -17.17 17.40 -2.73
CA ALA A 45 -16.17 18.34 -2.21
C ALA A 45 -14.87 18.41 -3.06
N ALA A 46 -14.93 18.08 -4.35
CA ALA A 46 -13.78 18.03 -5.27
C ALA A 46 -12.64 17.06 -4.90
N ALA A 47 -12.83 16.22 -3.87
CA ALA A 47 -11.89 15.15 -3.56
C ALA A 47 -12.07 14.00 -4.54
N GLY A 48 -10.97 13.63 -5.20
CA GLY A 48 -10.91 12.46 -6.06
C GLY A 48 -11.00 11.17 -5.25
N TRP A 49 -11.54 10.12 -5.86
CA TRP A 49 -11.50 8.77 -5.30
C TRP A 49 -11.36 7.72 -6.41
N PHE A 50 -10.85 6.57 -6.03
CA PHE A 50 -10.85 5.36 -6.84
C PHE A 50 -11.25 4.15 -6.00
N ALA A 51 -11.80 3.12 -6.63
CA ALA A 51 -12.08 1.85 -6.00
C ALA A 51 -11.12 0.77 -6.48
N VAL A 52 -10.83 -0.14 -5.56
CA VAL A 52 -10.08 -1.37 -5.79
C VAL A 52 -10.79 -2.52 -5.10
N GLU A 53 -10.51 -3.74 -5.57
CA GLU A 53 -11.00 -4.96 -4.94
C GLU A 53 -9.81 -5.80 -4.48
N ALA A 54 -9.84 -6.22 -3.22
CA ALA A 54 -8.84 -7.10 -2.63
C ALA A 54 -9.48 -8.46 -2.34
N TRP A 55 -8.79 -9.50 -2.79
CA TRP A 55 -9.24 -10.89 -2.69
C TRP A 55 -8.49 -11.65 -1.60
N GLU A 56 -8.81 -12.94 -1.46
CA GLU A 56 -8.33 -13.82 -0.39
C GLU A 56 -6.84 -13.65 -0.07
N GLU A 57 -5.96 -13.68 -1.06
CA GLU A 57 -4.52 -13.66 -0.81
C GLU A 57 -4.05 -12.33 -0.22
N ALA A 58 -4.51 -11.21 -0.78
CA ALA A 58 -4.21 -9.88 -0.27
C ALA A 58 -4.79 -9.69 1.15
N LEU A 59 -6.01 -10.18 1.39
CA LEU A 59 -6.62 -10.15 2.73
C LEU A 59 -5.85 -10.99 3.74
N ARG A 60 -5.32 -12.14 3.33
CA ARG A 60 -4.61 -13.09 4.21
C ARG A 60 -3.19 -12.64 4.53
N LEU A 61 -2.47 -12.07 3.57
CA LEU A 61 -1.04 -11.75 3.70
C LEU A 61 -0.76 -10.33 4.20
N THR A 62 -1.74 -9.44 4.19
CA THR A 62 -1.53 -8.00 4.42
C THR A 62 -2.39 -7.48 5.57
N ASN A 63 -2.17 -6.22 5.97
CA ASN A 63 -2.97 -5.57 7.01
C ASN A 63 -4.29 -5.01 6.46
N LEU A 64 -4.58 -5.19 5.16
CA LEU A 64 -5.78 -4.71 4.51
C LEU A 64 -7.05 -5.28 5.14
N ALA A 65 -7.02 -6.51 5.65
CA ALA A 65 -8.14 -7.11 6.37
C ALA A 65 -8.57 -6.33 7.63
N GLN A 66 -7.70 -5.47 8.16
CA GLN A 66 -7.97 -4.62 9.32
C GLN A 66 -8.36 -3.18 8.93
N TRP A 67 -8.36 -2.85 7.65
CA TRP A 67 -8.67 -1.50 7.20
C TRP A 67 -10.15 -1.21 7.41
N THR A 68 -10.41 0.00 7.92
CA THR A 68 -11.75 0.50 8.17
C THR A 68 -11.90 1.88 7.54
N LYS A 69 -13.13 2.38 7.50
CA LYS A 69 -13.35 3.76 7.05
C LYS A 69 -12.54 4.73 7.92
N GLY A 70 -11.68 5.53 7.29
CA GLY A 70 -10.80 6.47 7.96
C GLY A 70 -9.35 5.98 8.13
N THR A 71 -9.05 4.73 7.79
CA THR A 71 -7.66 4.26 7.69
C THR A 71 -6.92 5.06 6.62
N PHE A 72 -5.77 5.64 7.00
CA PHE A 72 -4.83 6.26 6.07
C PHE A 72 -3.91 5.20 5.48
N VAL A 73 -3.63 5.32 4.18
CA VAL A 73 -2.79 4.38 3.43
C VAL A 73 -1.78 5.16 2.59
N ASN A 74 -0.59 4.61 2.41
CA ASN A 74 0.37 5.16 1.45
C ASN A 74 -0.13 4.87 0.03
N LEU A 75 0.11 5.77 -0.92
CA LEU A 75 -0.26 5.57 -2.31
C LEU A 75 0.96 5.81 -3.20
N GLU A 76 1.18 4.90 -4.15
CA GLU A 76 2.19 5.04 -5.19
C GLU A 76 1.64 4.55 -6.53
N ARG A 77 1.82 5.34 -7.59
CA ARG A 77 1.41 4.94 -8.95
C ARG A 77 2.44 4.00 -9.55
N SER A 78 1.98 3.13 -10.45
CA SER A 78 2.89 2.32 -11.25
C SER A 78 3.87 3.18 -12.04
N LEU A 79 5.13 2.75 -12.07
CA LEU A 79 6.20 3.37 -12.84
C LEU A 79 5.86 3.39 -14.34
N ARG A 80 6.16 4.50 -15.00
CA ARG A 80 6.13 4.66 -16.46
C ARG A 80 7.54 4.60 -17.03
N LEU A 81 7.65 4.29 -18.31
CA LEU A 81 8.95 4.34 -18.99
C LEU A 81 9.50 5.78 -18.92
N GLY A 82 10.71 5.92 -18.37
CA GLY A 82 11.37 7.21 -18.17
C GLY A 82 11.15 7.85 -16.80
N ASP A 83 10.32 7.26 -15.94
CA ASP A 83 10.21 7.69 -14.54
C ASP A 83 11.51 7.40 -13.78
N GLU A 84 11.84 8.28 -12.83
CA GLU A 84 12.97 8.09 -11.92
C GLU A 84 12.67 6.99 -10.90
N ILE A 85 13.68 6.16 -10.60
CA ILE A 85 13.63 5.17 -9.51
C ILE A 85 14.49 5.71 -8.37
N GLY A 86 13.87 6.44 -7.44
CA GLY A 86 14.57 7.05 -6.29
C GLY A 86 14.85 6.09 -5.13
N GLY A 87 14.12 4.97 -5.05
CA GLY A 87 14.31 3.91 -4.06
C GLY A 87 14.89 2.64 -4.67
N HIS A 88 14.23 1.51 -4.45
CA HIS A 88 14.48 0.25 -5.16
C HIS A 88 13.23 -0.23 -5.91
N LEU A 89 13.37 -1.31 -6.69
CA LEU A 89 12.23 -1.90 -7.39
C LEU A 89 11.27 -2.57 -6.41
N VAL A 90 10.03 -2.08 -6.35
CA VAL A 90 8.94 -2.62 -5.53
C VAL A 90 7.86 -3.16 -6.46
N SER A 91 7.57 -4.47 -6.38
CA SER A 91 6.55 -5.13 -7.21
C SER A 91 5.13 -4.92 -6.69
N GLY A 92 5.00 -4.62 -5.41
CA GLY A 92 3.75 -4.55 -4.67
C GLY A 92 3.10 -5.91 -4.37
N HIS A 93 3.86 -7.00 -4.48
CA HIS A 93 3.47 -8.33 -4.02
C HIS A 93 3.99 -8.53 -2.59
N ILE A 94 3.09 -8.46 -1.61
CA ILE A 94 3.48 -8.48 -0.19
C ILE A 94 3.75 -9.91 0.28
N ASP A 95 4.95 -10.14 0.82
CA ASP A 95 5.35 -11.44 1.38
C ASP A 95 4.67 -11.76 2.73
N GLY A 96 4.38 -10.72 3.52
CA GLY A 96 3.74 -10.85 4.82
C GLY A 96 3.81 -9.59 5.67
N LEU A 97 3.55 -9.75 6.97
CA LEU A 97 3.51 -8.65 7.93
C LEU A 97 4.75 -8.59 8.82
N ALA A 98 5.08 -7.35 9.19
CA ALA A 98 6.05 -7.02 10.22
C ALA A 98 5.36 -6.25 11.36
N GLU A 99 5.70 -6.57 12.60
CA GLU A 99 5.15 -5.93 13.79
C GLU A 99 6.13 -4.85 14.28
N ILE A 100 5.67 -3.62 14.49
CA ILE A 100 6.48 -2.59 15.16
C ILE A 100 6.52 -2.92 16.65
N ILE A 101 7.71 -3.26 17.16
CA ILE A 101 7.91 -3.65 18.56
C ILE A 101 8.52 -2.53 19.42
N ASP A 102 9.13 -1.53 18.81
CA ASP A 102 9.67 -0.36 19.51
C ASP A 102 9.79 0.83 18.54
N GLN A 103 9.74 2.05 19.08
CA GLN A 103 9.90 3.31 18.35
C GLN A 103 10.71 4.27 19.21
N LYS A 104 11.74 4.88 18.63
CA LYS A 104 12.61 5.85 19.33
C LYS A 104 12.75 7.12 18.54
N ASN A 105 12.57 8.26 19.23
CA ASN A 105 12.88 9.57 18.66
C ASN A 105 14.39 9.74 18.55
N GLU A 106 14.85 10.21 17.39
CA GLU A 106 16.25 10.51 17.08
C GLU A 106 16.35 11.91 16.47
N GLY A 107 16.24 12.92 17.33
CA GLY A 107 16.11 14.32 16.90
C GLY A 107 14.81 14.51 16.12
N ASP A 108 14.93 14.94 14.87
CA ASP A 108 13.80 15.14 13.96
C ASP A 108 13.34 13.84 13.26
N ALA A 109 14.04 12.72 13.48
CA ALA A 109 13.73 11.41 12.90
C ALA A 109 13.13 10.44 13.93
N ILE A 110 12.52 9.35 13.43
CA ILE A 110 12.01 8.25 14.26
C ILE A 110 12.65 6.95 13.79
N ARG A 111 13.26 6.21 14.71
CA ARG A 111 13.77 4.86 14.48
C ARG A 111 12.73 3.83 14.85
N PHE A 112 12.39 2.96 13.91
CA PHE A 112 11.46 1.85 14.10
C PHE A 112 12.22 0.54 14.28
N TYR A 113 11.77 -0.28 15.23
CA TYR A 113 12.22 -1.65 15.41
C TYR A 113 11.07 -2.58 15.03
N LEU A 114 11.34 -3.49 14.10
CA LEU A 114 10.32 -4.40 13.57
C LEU A 114 10.67 -5.85 13.89
N LYS A 115 9.65 -6.62 14.25
CA LYS A 115 9.69 -8.07 14.34
C LYS A 115 9.09 -8.65 13.07
N VAL A 116 9.85 -9.54 12.43
CA VAL A 116 9.45 -10.23 11.20
C VAL A 116 9.44 -11.75 11.43
N ALA A 117 8.67 -12.48 10.62
CA ALA A 117 8.68 -13.93 10.66
C ALA A 117 10.06 -14.47 10.27
N ARG A 118 10.52 -15.53 10.96
CA ARG A 118 11.87 -16.11 10.77
C ARG A 118 12.17 -16.48 9.32
N GLN A 119 11.15 -16.90 8.57
CA GLN A 119 11.28 -17.27 7.16
C GLN A 119 11.75 -16.12 6.26
N PHE A 120 11.56 -14.86 6.66
CA PHE A 120 11.99 -13.69 5.90
C PHE A 120 13.43 -13.25 6.22
N MET A 121 13.98 -13.70 7.34
CA MET A 121 15.32 -13.29 7.81
C MET A 121 16.45 -13.50 6.80
N PRO A 122 16.50 -14.59 5.99
CA PRO A 122 17.54 -14.76 4.98
C PRO A 122 17.57 -13.68 3.90
N PHE A 123 16.48 -12.93 3.70
CA PHE A 123 16.35 -11.89 2.67
C PHE A 123 16.59 -10.48 3.21
N ILE A 124 16.71 -10.32 4.53
CA ILE A 124 16.87 -9.02 5.20
C ILE A 124 18.31 -8.90 5.68
N VAL A 125 19.08 -8.05 5.01
CA VAL A 125 20.50 -7.84 5.28
C VAL A 125 20.78 -6.43 5.80
N ASN A 126 21.85 -6.29 6.58
CA ASN A 126 22.29 -4.98 7.03
C ASN A 126 22.57 -4.06 5.82
N LYS A 127 21.99 -2.86 5.84
CA LYS A 127 22.07 -1.87 4.74
C LYS A 127 21.45 -2.34 3.41
N GLY A 128 20.66 -3.42 3.42
CA GLY A 128 19.79 -3.77 2.31
C GLY A 128 18.53 -2.90 2.27
N SER A 129 17.80 -2.98 1.16
CA SER A 129 16.51 -2.32 0.98
C SER A 129 15.37 -3.22 1.44
N ILE A 130 14.25 -2.61 1.85
CA ILE A 130 13.00 -3.30 2.19
C ILE A 130 11.83 -2.34 1.95
N ALA A 131 10.70 -2.84 1.44
CA ALA A 131 9.49 -2.06 1.32
C ALA A 131 8.58 -2.27 2.55
N LEU A 132 8.34 -1.22 3.34
CA LEU A 132 7.43 -1.24 4.50
C LEU A 132 6.23 -0.34 4.23
N ASN A 133 5.02 -0.93 4.13
CA ASN A 133 3.81 -0.22 3.68
C ASN A 133 4.03 0.58 2.37
N GLY A 134 4.82 0.05 1.44
CA GLY A 134 5.16 0.69 0.17
C GLY A 134 6.29 1.73 0.23
N THR A 135 6.81 2.05 1.42
CA THR A 135 7.98 2.92 1.55
C THR A 135 9.25 2.12 1.38
N SER A 136 10.08 2.49 0.40
CA SER A 136 11.42 1.92 0.14
C SER A 136 12.43 2.21 1.26
#